data_AF-A0A5C7S098-F1
#
_entry.id   AF-A0A5C7S098-F1
#
_cell.length_a   1.000
_cell.length_b   1.000
_cell.length_c   1.000
_cell.angle_alpha   90.00
_cell.angle_beta   90.00
_cell.angle_gamma   90.00
#
_symmetry.space_group_name_H-M   'P 1'
#
loop_
_entity.id
_entity.type
_entity.pdbx_description
1 polymer ?
#
loop_
_entity_poly.entity_id
_entity_poly.type
_entity_poly.pdbx_seq_one_letter_code
_entity_poly.pdbx_strand_id
1 'polypeptide(L)'
;MATTNQERQAAYKAKMRQQGKRQATVWVDAAQHEAIKAYLQGDEPLDEPAGQDQSRLQMWEAQLAEQEARLQARAEHADALWQTHEALVNEVKDLKRQLASARQQPKPTRSLKVVELADRRERIAKAMRVGAYSEKERRVDDLEQQIGLSKKFSTEIKGTKSRLHGFVDVAARKKAVTHKRDWGAYSFDKSILTESEAGLLLEACALLGRIEKDVERAGSDITKLHAQRVAERKALFAKTESALNASLFQGLDRRGEILFIAAMNGSGRGFGKWADLLDRLDGRDTWRRDSAVSLFREALAEEKGSMFRRIVDTLMSGDKKLDEMVAGIVEKFRHPDTEEKYGALADRLTTFLVAEQIEKASMP
;
A
#
# COMPACT_ATOMS: atom_id res chain seq x y z
N MET A 1 -72.94 -43.14 46.18
CA MET A 1 -72.19 -43.47 44.95
C MET A 1 -70.71 -43.57 45.31
N ALA A 2 -70.09 -44.73 45.15
CA ALA A 2 -68.70 -44.96 45.53
C ALA A 2 -67.77 -44.33 44.49
N THR A 3 -67.16 -43.20 44.82
CA THR A 3 -66.11 -42.58 43.99
C THR A 3 -64.96 -43.55 43.83
N THR A 4 -64.58 -43.87 42.61
CA THR A 4 -63.48 -44.80 42.32
C THR A 4 -62.14 -44.21 42.77
N ASN A 5 -61.14 -45.05 43.10
CA ASN A 5 -59.79 -44.58 43.46
C ASN A 5 -59.18 -43.70 42.36
N GLN A 6 -59.56 -43.94 41.12
CA GLN A 6 -59.13 -43.17 39.95
C GLN A 6 -59.71 -41.74 39.97
N GLU A 7 -60.98 -41.57 40.34
CA GLU A 7 -61.62 -40.25 40.50
C GLU A 7 -61.02 -39.47 41.67
N ARG A 8 -60.69 -40.13 42.78
CA ARG A 8 -60.00 -39.49 43.91
C ARG A 8 -58.61 -39.01 43.54
N GLN A 9 -57.84 -39.82 42.80
CA GLN A 9 -56.53 -39.42 42.30
C GLN A 9 -56.62 -38.29 41.27
N ALA A 10 -57.63 -38.29 40.41
CA ALA A 10 -57.85 -37.22 39.43
C ALA A 10 -58.19 -35.89 40.14
N ALA A 11 -59.09 -35.92 41.13
CA ALA A 11 -59.44 -34.76 41.93
C ALA A 11 -58.23 -34.21 42.72
N TYR A 12 -57.42 -35.10 43.30
CA TYR A 12 -56.19 -34.71 44.00
C TYR A 12 -55.18 -34.06 43.04
N LYS A 13 -54.93 -34.66 41.86
CA LYS A 13 -54.04 -34.10 40.83
C LYS A 13 -54.51 -32.73 40.34
N ALA A 14 -55.82 -32.54 40.18
CA ALA A 14 -56.40 -31.25 39.80
C ALA A 14 -56.16 -30.18 40.88
N LYS A 15 -56.37 -30.53 42.16
CA LYS A 15 -56.12 -29.63 43.30
C LYS A 15 -54.63 -29.22 43.39
N MET A 16 -53.71 -30.15 43.19
CA MET A 16 -52.27 -29.86 43.25
C MET A 16 -51.81 -28.92 42.13
N ARG A 17 -52.36 -29.09 40.92
CA ARG A 17 -52.10 -28.16 39.80
C ARG A 17 -52.63 -26.75 40.07
N GLN A 18 -53.80 -26.62 40.68
CA GLN A 18 -54.36 -25.30 41.05
C GLN A 18 -53.51 -24.58 42.10
N GLN A 19 -52.83 -25.32 42.99
CA GLN A 19 -51.92 -24.75 43.99
C GLN A 19 -50.50 -24.48 43.46
N GLY A 20 -50.26 -24.62 42.15
CA GLY A 20 -48.95 -24.40 41.53
C GLY A 20 -47.89 -25.45 41.91
N LYS A 21 -48.27 -26.51 42.65
CA LYS A 21 -47.36 -27.55 43.12
C LYS A 21 -47.21 -28.62 42.04
N ARG A 22 -45.96 -28.87 41.61
CA ARG A 22 -45.64 -29.97 40.69
C ARG A 22 -45.40 -31.23 41.50
N GLN A 23 -46.09 -32.31 41.13
CA GLN A 23 -45.82 -33.63 41.69
C GLN A 23 -44.65 -34.26 40.92
N ALA A 24 -43.60 -34.65 41.64
CA ALA A 24 -42.53 -35.49 41.10
C ALA A 24 -42.70 -36.91 41.66
N THR A 25 -42.57 -37.91 40.79
CA THR A 25 -42.49 -39.30 41.20
C THR A 25 -41.02 -39.67 41.25
N VAL A 26 -40.51 -39.98 42.44
CA VAL A 26 -39.14 -40.48 42.63
C VAL A 26 -39.24 -41.97 42.90
N TRP A 27 -38.45 -42.76 42.18
CA TRP A 27 -38.31 -44.18 42.43
C TRP A 27 -37.34 -44.35 43.60
N VAL A 28 -37.82 -44.96 44.67
CA VAL A 28 -37.05 -45.27 45.87
C VAL A 28 -37.11 -46.77 46.12
N ASP A 29 -36.04 -47.33 46.65
CA ASP A 29 -36.06 -48.73 47.09
C ASP A 29 -36.89 -48.91 48.38
N ALA A 30 -37.10 -50.16 48.80
CA ALA A 30 -37.95 -50.48 49.94
C ALA A 30 -37.40 -49.92 51.27
N ALA A 31 -36.07 -49.85 51.43
CA ALA A 31 -35.44 -49.31 52.64
C ALA A 31 -35.59 -47.78 52.70
N GLN A 32 -35.36 -47.11 51.57
CA GLN A 32 -35.57 -45.68 51.40
C GLN A 32 -37.03 -45.28 51.61
N HIS A 33 -37.98 -46.12 51.16
CA HIS A 33 -39.40 -45.85 51.35
C HIS A 33 -39.80 -45.81 52.83
N GLU A 34 -39.32 -46.77 53.64
CA GLU A 34 -39.58 -46.80 55.08
C GLU A 34 -38.87 -45.65 55.80
N ALA A 35 -37.63 -45.33 55.44
CA ALA A 35 -36.90 -44.19 56.02
C ALA A 35 -37.60 -42.84 55.75
N ILE A 36 -38.06 -42.61 54.51
CA ILE A 36 -38.82 -41.39 54.15
C ILE A 36 -40.13 -41.33 54.93
N LYS A 37 -40.79 -42.46 55.12
CA LYS A 37 -42.05 -42.54 55.85
C LYS A 37 -41.87 -42.24 57.34
N ALA A 38 -40.81 -42.77 57.97
CA ALA A 38 -40.44 -42.45 59.35
C ALA A 38 -40.09 -40.96 59.53
N TYR A 39 -39.32 -40.38 58.60
CA TYR A 39 -39.00 -38.95 58.61
C TYR A 39 -40.25 -38.05 58.49
N LEU A 40 -41.17 -38.38 57.57
CA LEU A 40 -42.42 -37.63 57.41
C LEU A 40 -43.35 -37.75 58.63
N GLN A 41 -43.20 -38.81 59.43
CA GLN A 41 -43.91 -39.00 60.70
C GLN A 41 -43.23 -38.29 61.88
N GLY A 42 -42.01 -37.78 61.68
CA GLY A 42 -41.25 -37.02 62.67
C GLY A 42 -40.41 -37.89 63.63
N ASP A 43 -40.29 -39.18 63.35
CA ASP A 43 -39.71 -40.15 64.28
C ASP A 43 -38.18 -40.24 64.19
N GLU A 44 -37.55 -39.85 63.07
CA GLU A 44 -36.08 -39.90 62.93
C GLU A 44 -35.58 -38.88 61.89
N PRO A 45 -34.50 -38.12 62.16
CA PRO A 45 -33.86 -37.29 61.14
C PRO A 45 -33.17 -38.16 60.08
N LEU A 46 -33.32 -37.82 58.80
CA LEU A 46 -32.56 -38.46 57.72
C LEU A 46 -31.08 -38.12 57.88
N ASP A 47 -30.20 -39.13 57.79
CA ASP A 47 -28.74 -38.94 57.85
C ASP A 47 -28.27 -37.92 56.80
N GLU A 48 -27.31 -37.06 57.17
CA GLU A 48 -26.66 -36.17 56.21
C GLU A 48 -25.96 -37.01 55.13
N PRO A 49 -26.08 -36.64 53.84
CA PRO A 49 -25.51 -37.42 52.76
C PRO A 49 -23.99 -37.57 52.96
N ALA A 50 -23.52 -38.82 53.06
CA ALA A 50 -22.11 -39.14 53.23
C ALA A 50 -21.27 -38.42 52.15
N GLY A 51 -20.04 -38.00 52.45
CA GLY A 51 -19.21 -37.14 51.58
C GLY A 51 -19.03 -37.57 50.11
N GLN A 52 -19.35 -38.82 49.76
CA GLN A 52 -19.43 -39.29 48.38
C GLN A 52 -20.58 -38.64 47.58
N ASP A 53 -21.73 -38.36 48.21
CA ASP A 53 -22.89 -37.74 47.56
C ASP A 53 -22.67 -36.24 47.32
N GLN A 54 -22.02 -35.53 48.25
CA GLN A 54 -21.58 -34.15 48.02
C GLN A 54 -20.57 -34.04 46.87
N SER A 55 -19.63 -34.99 46.78
CA SER A 55 -18.66 -35.02 45.68
C SER A 55 -19.32 -35.28 44.31
N ARG A 56 -20.35 -36.12 44.26
CA ARG A 56 -21.14 -36.38 43.04
C ARG A 56 -21.96 -35.16 42.62
N LEU A 57 -22.55 -34.45 43.58
CA LEU A 57 -23.29 -33.21 43.30
C LEU A 57 -22.37 -32.13 42.72
N GLN A 58 -21.18 -31.92 43.29
CA GLN A 58 -20.19 -30.97 42.75
C GLN A 58 -19.75 -31.35 41.32
N MET A 59 -19.56 -32.64 41.06
CA MET A 59 -19.21 -33.11 39.71
C MET A 59 -20.33 -32.85 38.70
N TRP A 60 -21.60 -33.06 39.08
CA TRP A 60 -22.74 -32.77 38.21
C TRP A 60 -22.96 -31.27 38.01
N GLU A 61 -22.74 -30.44 39.03
CA GLU A 61 -22.76 -28.98 38.89
C GLU A 61 -21.69 -28.50 37.91
N ALA A 62 -20.47 -29.04 37.99
CA ALA A 62 -19.39 -28.72 37.05
C ALA A 62 -19.73 -29.15 35.62
N GLN A 63 -20.31 -30.35 35.43
CA GLN A 63 -20.76 -30.82 34.12
C GLN A 63 -21.91 -29.97 33.57
N LEU A 64 -22.84 -29.53 34.41
CA LEU A 64 -23.95 -28.66 34.02
C LEU A 64 -23.42 -27.30 33.56
N ALA A 65 -22.52 -26.69 34.33
CA ALA A 65 -21.88 -25.42 33.98
C ALA A 65 -21.08 -25.53 32.66
N GLU A 66 -20.39 -26.65 32.42
CA GLU A 66 -19.69 -26.89 31.15
C GLU A 66 -20.68 -27.00 29.96
N GLN A 67 -21.81 -27.67 30.15
CA GLN A 67 -22.84 -27.79 29.11
C GLN A 67 -23.56 -26.47 28.84
N GLU A 68 -23.85 -25.68 29.88
CA GLU A 68 -24.42 -24.34 29.75
C GLU A 68 -23.48 -23.41 28.98
N ALA A 69 -22.18 -23.42 29.30
CA ALA A 69 -21.18 -22.65 28.56
C ALA A 69 -21.10 -23.07 27.08
N ARG A 70 -21.17 -24.38 26.79
CA ARG A 70 -21.20 -24.89 25.41
C ARG A 70 -22.45 -24.48 24.64
N LEU A 71 -23.61 -24.48 25.30
CA LEU A 71 -24.87 -24.03 24.69
C LEU A 71 -24.83 -22.53 24.41
N GLN A 72 -24.30 -21.74 25.34
CA GLN A 72 -24.17 -20.30 25.17
C GLN A 72 -23.21 -19.95 24.02
N ALA A 73 -22.05 -20.60 23.94
CA ALA A 73 -21.12 -20.43 22.81
C ALA A 73 -21.75 -20.82 21.46
N ARG A 74 -22.61 -21.85 21.43
CA ARG A 74 -23.36 -22.23 20.22
C ARG A 74 -24.43 -21.19 19.85
N ALA A 75 -25.10 -20.61 20.83
CA ALA A 75 -26.08 -19.55 20.61
C ALA A 75 -25.42 -18.30 20.02
N GLU A 76 -24.31 -17.85 20.61
CA GLU A 76 -23.52 -16.71 20.10
C GLU A 76 -23.02 -16.95 18.67
N HIS A 77 -22.56 -18.18 18.38
CA HIS A 77 -22.14 -18.56 17.02
C HIS A 77 -23.32 -18.57 16.04
N ALA A 78 -24.51 -19.01 16.46
CA ALA A 78 -25.71 -18.98 15.63
C ALA A 78 -26.17 -17.55 15.35
N ASP A 79 -26.11 -16.66 16.33
CA ASP A 79 -26.44 -15.23 16.16
C ASP A 79 -25.45 -14.54 15.21
N ALA A 80 -24.16 -14.85 15.29
CA ALA A 80 -23.15 -14.36 14.35
C ALA A 80 -23.41 -14.85 12.91
N LEU A 81 -23.77 -16.13 12.75
CA LEU A 81 -24.18 -16.68 11.46
C LEU A 81 -25.46 -16.01 10.92
N TRP A 82 -26.41 -15.69 11.80
CA TRP A 82 -27.63 -15.00 11.40
C TRP A 82 -27.37 -13.57 10.92
N GLN A 83 -26.54 -12.81 11.63
CA GLN A 83 -26.14 -11.46 11.22
C GLN A 83 -25.39 -11.44 9.89
N THR A 84 -24.47 -12.40 9.68
CA THR A 84 -23.76 -12.53 8.40
C THR A 84 -24.69 -12.94 7.26
N HIS A 85 -25.65 -13.83 7.52
CA HIS A 85 -26.68 -14.17 6.54
C HIS A 85 -27.53 -12.97 6.16
N GLU A 86 -27.98 -12.17 7.14
CA GLU A 86 -28.80 -10.98 6.90
C GLU A 86 -28.03 -9.91 6.09
N ALA A 87 -26.75 -9.68 6.41
CA ALA A 87 -25.88 -8.80 5.64
C ALA A 87 -25.75 -9.25 4.17
N LEU A 88 -25.52 -10.54 3.93
CA LEU A 88 -25.43 -11.12 2.58
C LEU A 88 -26.76 -11.03 1.82
N VAL A 89 -27.89 -11.26 2.49
CA VAL A 89 -29.22 -11.13 1.89
C VAL A 89 -29.48 -9.69 1.44
N ASN A 90 -29.08 -8.70 2.24
CA ASN A 90 -29.20 -7.29 1.90
C ASN A 90 -28.28 -6.91 0.73
N GLU A 91 -27.04 -7.39 0.72
CA GLU A 91 -26.11 -7.18 -0.39
C GLU A 91 -26.64 -7.78 -1.70
N VAL A 92 -27.20 -8.99 -1.66
CA VAL A 92 -27.84 -9.62 -2.82
C VAL A 92 -29.06 -8.83 -3.30
N LYS A 93 -29.88 -8.29 -2.39
CA LYS A 93 -31.03 -7.43 -2.76
C LYS A 93 -30.57 -6.16 -3.46
N ASP A 94 -29.51 -5.52 -2.96
CA ASP A 94 -28.97 -4.31 -3.56
C ASP A 94 -28.32 -4.58 -4.92
N LEU A 95 -27.57 -5.67 -5.06
CA LEU A 95 -27.05 -6.13 -6.35
C LEU A 95 -28.18 -6.42 -7.36
N LYS A 96 -29.28 -7.05 -6.93
CA LYS A 96 -30.46 -7.28 -7.77
C LYS A 96 -31.13 -5.97 -8.19
N ARG A 97 -31.21 -4.97 -7.30
CA ARG A 97 -31.72 -3.63 -7.63
C ARG A 97 -30.82 -2.90 -8.62
N GLN A 98 -29.51 -2.95 -8.44
CA GLN A 98 -28.54 -2.39 -9.38
C GLN A 98 -28.65 -3.06 -10.75
N LEU A 99 -28.81 -4.39 -10.80
CA LEU A 99 -29.03 -5.12 -12.04
C LEU A 99 -30.34 -4.74 -12.72
N ALA A 100 -31.43 -4.58 -11.96
CA ALA A 100 -32.72 -4.16 -12.49
C ALA A 100 -32.66 -2.74 -13.08
N SER A 101 -31.99 -1.82 -12.38
CA SER A 101 -31.72 -0.46 -12.87
C SER A 101 -30.88 -0.47 -14.15
N ALA A 102 -29.82 -1.29 -14.20
CA ALA A 102 -29.00 -1.47 -15.39
C ALA A 102 -29.76 -2.10 -16.57
N ARG A 103 -30.76 -2.96 -16.31
CA ARG A 103 -31.63 -3.57 -17.34
C ARG A 103 -32.69 -2.62 -17.91
N GLN A 104 -33.08 -1.58 -17.16
CA GLN A 104 -34.03 -0.54 -17.62
C GLN A 104 -33.37 0.53 -18.49
N GLN A 105 -32.05 0.63 -18.46
CA GLN A 105 -31.29 1.38 -19.47
C GLN A 105 -31.57 0.76 -20.86
N PRO A 106 -31.71 1.56 -21.92
CA PRO A 106 -31.98 1.04 -23.26
C PRO A 106 -30.93 -0.03 -23.60
N LYS A 107 -31.38 -1.25 -23.94
CA LYS A 107 -30.50 -2.34 -24.37
C LYS A 107 -29.54 -1.78 -25.41
N PRO A 108 -28.22 -1.83 -25.19
CA PRO A 108 -27.29 -1.42 -26.24
C PRO A 108 -27.60 -2.28 -27.45
N THR A 109 -27.84 -1.63 -28.58
CA THR A 109 -28.01 -2.27 -29.87
C THR A 109 -26.91 -3.32 -30.02
N ARG A 110 -27.29 -4.54 -30.47
CA ARG A 110 -26.53 -5.81 -30.45
C ARG A 110 -25.17 -5.82 -31.18
N SER A 111 -24.60 -4.66 -31.42
CA SER A 111 -23.20 -4.42 -31.61
C SER A 111 -22.85 -3.15 -30.84
N LEU A 112 -22.34 -3.29 -29.61
CA LEU A 112 -21.46 -2.28 -29.05
C LEU A 112 -20.19 -2.27 -29.92
N LYS A 113 -20.30 -1.70 -31.13
CA LYS A 113 -19.19 -1.01 -31.76
C LYS A 113 -18.92 0.18 -30.85
N VAL A 114 -18.25 -0.08 -29.74
CA VAL A 114 -17.48 0.94 -29.04
C VAL A 114 -16.43 1.36 -30.06
N VAL A 115 -16.79 2.37 -30.84
CA VAL A 115 -15.89 3.11 -31.72
C VAL A 115 -14.66 3.42 -30.89
N GLU A 116 -13.46 3.21 -31.43
CA GLU A 116 -12.25 3.73 -30.81
C GLU A 116 -12.50 5.24 -30.68
N LEU A 117 -12.86 5.69 -29.47
CA LEU A 117 -13.12 7.10 -29.25
C LEU A 117 -11.84 7.81 -29.64
N ALA A 118 -11.91 8.68 -30.66
CA ALA A 118 -10.83 9.60 -30.95
C ALA A 118 -10.40 10.25 -29.63
N ASP A 119 -9.09 10.37 -29.42
CA ASP A 119 -8.49 10.98 -28.24
C ASP A 119 -8.52 10.13 -26.95
N ARG A 120 -9.02 8.89 -26.96
CA ARG A 120 -9.02 8.04 -25.74
C ARG A 120 -7.61 7.83 -25.17
N ARG A 121 -6.63 7.61 -26.05
CA ARG A 121 -5.23 7.43 -25.67
C ARG A 121 -4.65 8.68 -25.03
N GLU A 122 -4.96 9.83 -25.60
CA GLU A 122 -4.53 11.13 -25.07
C GLU A 122 -5.19 11.42 -23.72
N ARG A 123 -6.47 11.07 -23.55
CA ARG A 123 -7.17 11.17 -22.27
C ARG A 123 -6.59 10.23 -21.21
N ILE A 124 -6.24 8.99 -21.57
CA ILE A 124 -5.57 8.05 -20.66
C ILE A 124 -4.19 8.60 -20.26
N ALA A 125 -3.39 9.05 -21.23
CA ALA A 125 -2.11 9.70 -20.94
C ALA A 125 -2.28 10.96 -20.07
N LYS A 126 -3.36 11.73 -20.27
CA LYS A 126 -3.70 12.91 -19.47
C LYS A 126 -4.16 12.57 -18.06
N ALA A 127 -4.95 11.51 -17.89
CA ALA A 127 -5.43 11.04 -16.60
C ALA A 127 -4.33 10.38 -15.76
N MET A 128 -3.32 9.79 -16.42
CA MET A 128 -2.12 9.28 -15.74
C MET A 128 -1.13 10.37 -15.35
N ARG A 129 -1.40 11.65 -15.65
CA ARG A 129 -0.50 12.75 -15.28
C ARG A 129 -0.40 12.86 -13.76
N VAL A 130 0.84 12.97 -13.30
CA VAL A 130 1.17 13.34 -11.92
C VAL A 130 1.61 14.81 -11.95
N GLY A 131 0.96 15.66 -11.15
CA GLY A 131 1.27 17.09 -11.07
C GLY A 131 0.49 17.99 -12.05
N ALA A 132 0.59 19.30 -11.85
CA ALA A 132 -0.16 20.33 -12.57
C ALA A 132 0.63 20.99 -13.72
N TYR A 133 1.65 20.32 -14.25
CA TYR A 133 2.56 20.91 -15.25
C TYR A 133 1.98 20.94 -16.67
N SER A 134 2.46 21.92 -17.45
CA SER A 134 2.10 22.08 -18.86
C SER A 134 2.59 20.89 -19.69
N GLU A 135 1.96 20.62 -20.85
CA GLU A 135 2.40 19.55 -21.76
C GLU A 135 3.85 19.71 -22.24
N LYS A 136 4.38 20.93 -22.17
CA LYS A 136 5.73 21.31 -22.62
C LYS A 136 6.80 21.06 -21.55
N GLU A 137 6.43 21.03 -20.27
CA GLU A 137 7.35 20.89 -19.12
C GLU A 137 7.23 19.53 -18.44
N ARG A 138 7.35 18.44 -19.21
CA ARG A 138 7.40 17.11 -18.61
C ARG A 138 8.81 16.85 -18.10
N ARG A 139 8.99 16.91 -16.77
CA ARG A 139 10.25 16.54 -16.11
C ARG A 139 10.52 15.04 -16.29
N VAL A 140 11.80 14.69 -16.31
CA VAL A 140 12.24 13.29 -16.47
C VAL A 140 11.65 12.40 -15.36
N ASP A 141 11.74 12.85 -14.11
CA ASP A 141 11.29 12.09 -12.94
C ASP A 141 9.77 11.84 -12.95
N ASP A 142 8.98 12.85 -13.36
CA ASP A 142 7.52 12.70 -13.50
C ASP A 142 7.15 11.68 -14.58
N LEU A 143 7.90 11.66 -15.69
CA LEU A 143 7.70 10.68 -16.75
C LEU A 143 8.05 9.27 -16.29
N GLU A 144 9.11 9.10 -15.50
CA GLU A 144 9.46 7.81 -14.91
C GLU A 144 8.36 7.30 -13.98
N GLN A 145 7.79 8.17 -13.13
CA GLN A 145 6.64 7.81 -12.31
C GLN A 145 5.42 7.41 -13.14
N GLN A 146 5.13 8.14 -14.22
CA GLN A 146 4.03 7.82 -15.14
C GLN A 146 4.22 6.48 -15.85
N ILE A 147 5.44 6.12 -16.22
CA ILE A 147 5.77 4.78 -16.75
C ILE A 147 5.45 3.70 -15.70
N GLY A 148 5.81 3.95 -14.43
CA GLY A 148 5.48 3.07 -13.31
C GLY A 148 3.97 2.88 -13.14
N LEU A 149 3.19 3.97 -13.21
CA LEU A 149 1.73 3.92 -13.11
C LEU A 149 1.09 3.15 -14.27
N SER A 150 1.54 3.38 -15.51
CA SER A 150 1.04 2.64 -16.67
C SER A 150 1.24 1.12 -16.53
N LYS A 151 2.42 0.68 -16.05
CA LYS A 151 2.69 -0.74 -15.79
C LYS A 151 1.79 -1.33 -14.70
N LYS A 152 1.56 -0.58 -13.61
CA LYS A 152 0.65 -0.99 -12.53
C LYS A 152 -0.78 -1.13 -13.04
N PHE A 153 -1.30 -0.13 -13.76
CA PHE A 153 -2.65 -0.15 -14.32
C PHE A 153 -2.84 -1.28 -15.33
N SER A 154 -1.90 -1.50 -16.25
CA SER A 154 -1.96 -2.66 -17.16
C SER A 154 -2.05 -3.99 -16.38
N THR A 155 -1.21 -4.14 -15.34
CA THR A 155 -1.19 -5.36 -14.51
C THR A 155 -2.50 -5.57 -13.74
N GLU A 156 -3.07 -4.51 -13.18
CA GLU A 156 -4.35 -4.56 -12.46
C GLU A 156 -5.53 -4.87 -13.39
N ILE A 157 -5.58 -4.23 -14.57
CA ILE A 157 -6.61 -4.49 -15.58
C ILE A 157 -6.51 -5.96 -16.04
N LYS A 158 -5.29 -6.43 -16.33
CA LYS A 158 -5.03 -7.82 -16.72
C LYS A 158 -5.50 -8.80 -15.64
N GLY A 159 -5.14 -8.55 -14.38
CA GLY A 159 -5.57 -9.37 -13.25
C GLY A 159 -7.09 -9.38 -13.07
N THR A 160 -7.73 -8.22 -13.16
CA THR A 160 -9.19 -8.08 -13.07
C THR A 160 -9.90 -8.83 -14.19
N LYS A 161 -9.43 -8.66 -15.43
CA LYS A 161 -9.92 -9.40 -16.61
C LYS A 161 -9.78 -10.90 -16.44
N SER A 162 -8.63 -11.40 -15.99
CA SER A 162 -8.41 -12.83 -15.75
C SER A 162 -9.34 -13.38 -14.66
N ARG A 163 -9.54 -12.65 -13.56
CA ARG A 163 -10.47 -13.03 -12.48
C ARG A 163 -11.92 -13.04 -12.98
N LEU A 164 -12.33 -12.02 -13.73
CA LEU A 164 -13.68 -11.94 -14.29
C LEU A 164 -13.94 -13.07 -15.29
N HIS A 165 -12.98 -13.36 -16.17
CA HIS A 165 -13.09 -14.48 -17.10
C HIS A 165 -13.21 -15.82 -16.36
N GLY A 166 -12.36 -16.04 -15.35
CA GLY A 166 -12.42 -17.24 -14.51
C GLY A 166 -13.77 -17.36 -13.77
N PHE A 167 -14.29 -16.26 -13.23
CA PHE A 167 -15.61 -16.23 -12.60
C PHE A 167 -16.72 -16.61 -13.59
N VAL A 168 -16.72 -16.03 -14.80
CA VAL A 168 -17.72 -16.35 -15.83
C VAL A 168 -17.65 -17.82 -16.21
N ASP A 169 -16.45 -18.37 -16.41
CA ASP A 169 -16.29 -19.79 -16.76
C ASP A 169 -16.84 -20.71 -15.67
N VAL A 170 -16.66 -20.37 -14.40
CA VAL A 170 -17.17 -21.16 -13.27
C VAL A 170 -18.69 -21.01 -13.11
N ALA A 171 -19.20 -19.77 -13.14
CA ALA A 171 -20.62 -19.46 -12.97
C ALA A 171 -21.49 -19.95 -14.16
N ALA A 172 -20.92 -20.03 -15.35
CA ALA A 172 -21.53 -20.63 -16.54
C ALA A 172 -21.31 -22.14 -16.65
N ARG A 173 -20.69 -22.79 -15.64
CA ARG A 173 -20.40 -24.23 -15.59
C ARG A 173 -19.49 -24.74 -16.72
N LYS A 174 -18.69 -23.85 -17.32
CA LYS A 174 -17.67 -24.18 -18.34
C LYS A 174 -16.38 -24.69 -17.71
N LYS A 175 -16.14 -24.38 -16.44
CA LYS A 175 -14.93 -24.77 -15.71
C LYS A 175 -15.24 -25.07 -14.24
N ALA A 176 -14.63 -26.12 -13.70
CA ALA A 176 -14.63 -26.41 -12.27
C ALA A 176 -13.43 -25.75 -11.58
N VAL A 177 -13.59 -25.29 -10.34
CA VAL A 177 -12.52 -24.78 -9.49
C VAL A 177 -11.93 -25.94 -8.69
N THR A 178 -10.71 -26.34 -9.01
CA THR A 178 -9.93 -27.27 -8.18
C THR A 178 -9.19 -26.47 -7.10
N HIS A 179 -9.53 -26.73 -5.83
CA HIS A 179 -8.77 -26.16 -4.72
C HIS A 179 -7.61 -27.11 -4.37
N LYS A 180 -6.39 -26.56 -4.16
CA LYS A 180 -5.16 -27.34 -3.90
C LYS A 180 -5.13 -28.11 -2.56
N ARG A 181 -6.21 -28.13 -1.79
CA ARG A 181 -6.32 -28.86 -0.52
C ARG A 181 -7.47 -29.86 -0.64
N ASP A 182 -7.10 -31.10 -0.96
CA ASP A 182 -7.73 -32.42 -0.72
C ASP A 182 -9.24 -32.66 -0.92
N TRP A 183 -10.02 -31.69 -1.37
CA TRP A 183 -11.45 -31.87 -1.65
C TRP A 183 -11.79 -31.45 -3.09
N GLY A 184 -11.35 -32.24 -4.07
CA GLY A 184 -11.93 -32.29 -5.42
C GLY A 184 -12.06 -30.98 -6.22
N ALA A 185 -12.71 -31.08 -7.37
CA ALA A 185 -13.06 -29.94 -8.22
C ALA A 185 -14.50 -29.52 -7.91
N TYR A 186 -14.71 -28.27 -7.48
CA TYR A 186 -16.04 -27.73 -7.23
C TYR A 186 -16.55 -26.99 -8.48
N SER A 187 -17.78 -27.30 -8.88
CA SER A 187 -18.53 -26.50 -9.85
C SER A 187 -19.93 -26.30 -9.31
N PHE A 188 -20.62 -25.26 -9.74
CA PHE A 188 -22.02 -25.09 -9.35
C PHE A 188 -22.87 -26.20 -9.97
N ASP A 189 -23.79 -26.78 -9.18
CA ASP A 189 -24.71 -27.83 -9.63
C ASP A 189 -25.66 -27.32 -10.73
N LYS A 190 -25.98 -26.03 -10.70
CA LYS A 190 -26.73 -25.31 -11.73
C LYS A 190 -25.97 -24.06 -12.14
N SER A 191 -26.07 -23.68 -13.41
CA SER A 191 -25.49 -22.41 -13.85
C SER A 191 -26.17 -21.25 -13.12
N ILE A 192 -25.35 -20.34 -12.58
CA ILE A 192 -25.83 -19.16 -11.86
C ILE A 192 -26.13 -18.02 -12.84
N LEU A 193 -25.42 -17.99 -13.97
CA LEU A 193 -25.58 -16.98 -15.00
C LEU A 193 -26.40 -17.52 -16.16
N THR A 194 -27.34 -16.72 -16.65
CA THR A 194 -27.93 -16.99 -17.96
C THR A 194 -26.89 -16.80 -19.07
N GLU A 195 -27.11 -17.41 -20.23
CA GLU A 195 -26.23 -17.25 -21.40
C GLU A 195 -26.06 -15.78 -21.80
N SER A 196 -27.13 -14.98 -21.69
CA SER A 196 -27.08 -13.53 -21.94
C SER A 196 -26.23 -12.77 -20.93
N GLU A 197 -26.23 -13.16 -19.66
CA GLU A 197 -25.43 -12.50 -18.62
C GLU A 197 -23.96 -12.90 -18.74
N ALA A 198 -23.68 -14.17 -19.03
CA ALA A 198 -22.33 -14.62 -19.34
C ALA A 198 -21.78 -13.89 -20.58
N GLY A 199 -22.60 -13.71 -21.62
CA GLY A 199 -22.24 -12.94 -22.81
C GLY A 199 -21.87 -11.48 -22.50
N LEU A 200 -22.69 -10.78 -21.72
CA LEU A 200 -22.41 -9.39 -21.29
C LEU A 200 -21.11 -9.27 -20.49
N LEU A 201 -20.84 -10.21 -19.58
CA LEU A 201 -19.59 -10.20 -18.80
C LEU A 201 -18.36 -10.51 -19.65
N LEU A 202 -18.48 -11.37 -20.67
CA LEU A 202 -17.41 -11.61 -21.64
C LEU A 202 -17.16 -10.40 -22.53
N GLU A 203 -18.21 -9.67 -22.92
CA GLU A 203 -18.07 -8.38 -23.61
C GLU A 203 -17.36 -7.35 -22.72
N ALA A 204 -17.68 -7.30 -21.43
CA ALA A 204 -16.96 -6.45 -20.46
C ALA A 204 -15.48 -6.85 -20.34
N CYS A 205 -15.15 -8.14 -20.31
CA CYS A 205 -13.76 -8.64 -20.39
C CYS A 205 -13.04 -8.18 -21.67
N ALA A 206 -13.73 -8.19 -22.80
CA ALA A 206 -13.18 -7.71 -24.07
C ALA A 206 -12.92 -6.19 -24.04
N LEU A 207 -13.82 -5.41 -23.42
CA LEU A 207 -13.62 -3.98 -23.21
C LEU A 207 -12.43 -3.67 -22.29
N LEU A 208 -12.29 -4.41 -21.17
CA LEU A 208 -11.12 -4.32 -20.29
C LEU A 208 -9.82 -4.62 -21.06
N GLY A 209 -9.82 -5.65 -21.91
CA GLY A 209 -8.67 -5.97 -22.76
C GLY A 209 -8.33 -4.89 -23.80
N ARG A 210 -9.29 -4.06 -24.23
CA ARG A 210 -9.00 -2.90 -25.08
C ARG A 210 -8.41 -1.75 -24.26
N ILE A 211 -8.94 -1.50 -23.05
CA ILE A 211 -8.38 -0.49 -22.12
C ILE A 211 -6.94 -0.84 -21.76
N GLU A 212 -6.66 -2.11 -21.43
CA GLU A 212 -5.31 -2.63 -21.17
C GLU A 212 -4.34 -2.23 -22.29
N LYS A 213 -4.69 -2.49 -23.55
CA LYS A 213 -3.87 -2.13 -24.72
C LYS A 213 -3.69 -0.62 -24.88
N ASP A 214 -4.72 0.17 -24.60
CA ASP A 214 -4.63 1.63 -24.67
C ASP A 214 -3.69 2.18 -23.59
N VAL A 215 -3.74 1.62 -22.37
CA VAL A 215 -2.83 1.96 -21.26
C VAL A 215 -1.39 1.57 -21.59
N GLU A 216 -1.17 0.38 -22.15
CA GLU A 216 0.16 -0.07 -22.58
C GLU A 216 0.75 0.83 -23.68
N ARG A 217 -0.06 1.20 -24.68
CA ARG A 217 0.37 2.11 -25.75
C ARG A 217 0.70 3.49 -25.20
N ALA A 218 -0.17 4.06 -24.36
CA ALA A 218 0.10 5.34 -23.70
C ALA A 218 1.39 5.29 -22.86
N GLY A 219 1.63 4.18 -22.14
CA GLY A 219 2.89 3.95 -21.42
C GLY A 219 4.11 3.88 -22.34
N SER A 220 3.99 3.24 -23.50
CA SER A 220 5.05 3.20 -24.51
C SER A 220 5.38 4.60 -25.06
N ASP A 221 4.37 5.41 -25.33
CA ASP A 221 4.56 6.78 -25.81
C ASP A 221 5.23 7.66 -24.73
N ILE A 222 4.84 7.50 -23.46
CA ILE A 222 5.51 8.15 -22.32
C ILE A 222 6.96 7.68 -22.21
N THR A 223 7.25 6.39 -22.43
CA THR A 223 8.61 5.85 -22.40
C THR A 223 9.49 6.45 -23.49
N LYS A 224 8.98 6.60 -24.71
CA LYS A 224 9.69 7.28 -25.81
C LYS A 224 9.97 8.73 -25.46
N LEU A 225 8.97 9.43 -24.92
CA LEU A 225 9.14 10.81 -24.50
C LEU A 225 10.15 10.96 -23.36
N HIS A 226 10.15 10.06 -22.39
CA HIS A 226 11.15 10.01 -21.32
C HIS A 226 12.56 9.87 -21.91
N ALA A 227 12.77 8.91 -22.82
CA ALA A 227 14.06 8.72 -23.47
C ALA A 227 14.51 9.99 -24.25
N GLN A 228 13.58 10.63 -24.95
CA GLN A 228 13.85 11.89 -25.64
C GLN A 228 14.25 13.00 -24.66
N ARG A 229 13.51 13.18 -23.56
CA ARG A 229 13.82 14.21 -22.54
C ARG A 229 15.14 13.96 -21.81
N VAL A 230 15.50 12.69 -21.56
CA VAL A 230 16.81 12.33 -21.02
C VAL A 230 17.92 12.72 -22.00
N ALA A 231 17.75 12.44 -23.30
CA ALA A 231 18.72 12.80 -24.32
C ALA A 231 18.85 14.33 -24.46
N GLU A 232 17.73 15.06 -24.47
CA GLU A 232 17.70 16.53 -24.48
C GLU A 232 18.43 17.11 -23.26
N ARG A 233 18.14 16.61 -22.05
CA ARG A 233 18.80 17.06 -20.81
C ARG A 233 20.30 16.79 -20.86
N LYS A 234 20.72 15.63 -21.36
CA LYS A 234 22.15 15.28 -21.52
C LYS A 234 22.84 16.20 -22.53
N ALA A 235 22.19 16.50 -23.66
CA ALA A 235 22.72 17.42 -24.67
C ALA A 235 22.85 18.85 -24.14
N LEU A 236 21.84 19.34 -23.40
CA LEU A 236 21.89 20.63 -22.73
C LEU A 236 22.98 20.69 -21.66
N PHE A 237 23.17 19.61 -20.90
CA PHE A 237 24.26 19.52 -19.94
C PHE A 237 25.62 19.67 -20.62
N ALA A 238 25.88 18.88 -21.68
CA ALA A 238 27.13 18.97 -22.44
C ALA A 238 27.34 20.37 -23.04
N LYS A 239 26.28 21.00 -23.57
CA LYS A 239 26.34 22.37 -24.09
C LYS A 239 26.65 23.39 -22.99
N THR A 240 26.02 23.26 -21.83
CA THR A 240 26.21 24.15 -20.67
C THR A 240 27.63 24.02 -20.12
N GLU A 241 28.11 22.78 -19.98
CA GLU A 241 29.48 22.47 -19.57
C GLU A 241 30.48 23.07 -20.54
N SER A 242 30.30 22.88 -21.85
CA SER A 242 31.18 23.47 -22.87
C SER A 242 31.20 25.00 -22.81
N ALA A 243 30.04 25.64 -22.70
CA ALA A 243 29.93 27.10 -22.64
C ALA A 243 30.60 27.71 -21.40
N LEU A 244 30.41 27.10 -20.22
CA LEU A 244 31.04 27.55 -18.98
C LEU A 244 32.53 27.22 -18.93
N ASN A 245 32.94 26.08 -19.47
CA ASN A 245 34.35 25.77 -19.60
C ASN A 245 35.05 26.82 -20.46
N ALA A 246 34.49 27.19 -21.62
CA ALA A 246 35.07 28.21 -22.49
C ALA A 246 35.03 29.62 -21.86
N SER A 247 33.92 30.01 -21.24
CA SER A 247 33.70 31.41 -20.80
C SER A 247 34.27 31.71 -19.41
N LEU A 248 34.34 30.70 -18.55
CA LEU A 248 34.74 30.83 -17.15
C LEU A 248 36.03 30.05 -16.86
N PHE A 249 36.05 28.73 -17.09
CA PHE A 249 37.09 27.87 -16.50
C PHE A 249 38.40 27.75 -17.30
N GLN A 250 38.39 27.90 -18.63
CA GLN A 250 39.56 27.68 -19.48
C GLN A 250 40.73 28.65 -19.18
N GLY A 251 40.43 29.81 -18.60
CA GLY A 251 41.42 30.83 -18.23
C GLY A 251 41.73 30.90 -16.73
N LEU A 252 41.16 30.02 -15.90
CA LEU A 252 41.42 30.05 -14.46
C LEU A 252 42.67 29.25 -14.13
N ASP A 253 43.54 29.87 -13.35
CA ASP A 253 44.59 29.18 -12.62
C ASP A 253 44.02 28.50 -11.37
N ARG A 254 44.86 27.75 -10.66
CA ARG A 254 44.42 27.00 -9.47
C ARG A 254 43.85 27.93 -8.38
N ARG A 255 44.36 29.15 -8.27
CA ARG A 255 43.83 30.18 -7.38
C ARG A 255 42.42 30.61 -7.80
N GLY A 256 42.21 30.89 -9.08
CA GLY A 256 40.90 31.22 -9.65
C GLY A 256 39.87 30.10 -9.48
N GLU A 257 40.29 28.83 -9.61
CA GLU A 257 39.43 27.68 -9.33
C GLU A 257 39.03 27.59 -7.85
N ILE A 258 39.96 27.86 -6.92
CA ILE A 258 39.66 27.91 -5.48
C ILE A 258 38.70 29.06 -5.18
N LEU A 259 38.96 30.24 -5.75
CA LEU A 259 38.09 31.41 -5.60
C LEU A 259 36.67 31.10 -6.08
N PHE A 260 36.54 30.34 -7.18
CA PHE A 260 35.23 29.88 -7.68
C PHE A 260 34.50 29.00 -6.66
N ILE A 261 35.14 27.95 -6.13
CA ILE A 261 34.49 27.08 -5.15
C ILE A 261 34.13 27.86 -3.87
N ALA A 262 35.02 28.75 -3.42
CA ALA A 262 34.78 29.60 -2.26
C ALA A 262 33.60 30.58 -2.49
N ALA A 263 33.44 31.13 -3.69
CA ALA A 263 32.31 31.96 -4.05
C ALA A 263 30.98 31.18 -4.06
N MET A 264 31.01 29.91 -4.45
CA MET A 264 29.83 29.05 -4.52
C MET A 264 29.39 28.50 -3.16
N ASN A 265 30.35 28.16 -2.29
CA ASN A 265 30.11 27.52 -1.00
C ASN A 265 30.26 28.46 0.21
N GLY A 266 30.84 29.64 0.01
CA GLY A 266 31.23 30.54 1.08
C GLY A 266 32.43 30.06 1.89
N SER A 267 32.70 30.76 2.99
CA SER A 267 33.71 30.42 4.01
C SER A 267 33.19 29.53 5.13
N GLY A 268 31.93 29.07 5.01
CA GLY A 268 31.24 28.33 6.06
C GLY A 268 31.73 26.88 6.22
N ARG A 269 31.83 26.42 7.47
CA ARG A 269 32.05 25.01 7.81
C ARG A 269 30.75 24.24 7.61
N GLY A 270 30.66 23.53 6.49
CA GLY A 270 29.55 22.63 6.14
C GLY A 270 29.95 21.16 6.20
N PHE A 271 29.19 20.31 5.51
CA PHE A 271 29.56 18.91 5.26
C PHE A 271 30.00 18.77 3.79
N GLY A 272 31.06 18.00 3.52
CA GLY A 272 31.52 17.71 2.16
C GLY A 272 33.02 17.90 1.95
N LYS A 273 33.49 17.61 0.73
CA LYS A 273 34.93 17.62 0.39
C LYS A 273 35.58 19.00 0.51
N TRP A 274 34.80 20.07 0.29
CA TRP A 274 35.23 21.45 0.53
C TRP A 274 35.45 21.74 2.02
N ALA A 275 34.56 21.28 2.90
CA ALA A 275 34.70 21.45 4.34
C ALA A 275 35.88 20.64 4.89
N ASP A 276 36.06 19.39 4.42
CA ASP A 276 37.22 18.57 4.79
C ASP A 276 38.53 19.26 4.38
N LEU A 277 38.57 19.90 3.20
CA LEU A 277 39.73 20.65 2.72
C LEU A 277 40.05 21.85 3.63
N LEU A 278 39.03 22.59 4.06
CA LEU A 278 39.18 23.72 4.98
C LEU A 278 39.63 23.28 6.38
N ASP A 279 39.09 22.18 6.90
CA ASP A 279 39.51 21.63 8.19
C ASP A 279 40.98 21.18 8.15
N ARG A 280 41.44 20.62 7.03
CA ARG A 280 42.84 20.27 6.81
C ARG A 280 43.75 21.49 6.71
N LEU A 281 43.29 22.56 6.05
CA LEU A 281 44.00 23.85 6.02
C LEU A 281 44.19 24.43 7.44
N ASP A 282 43.21 24.22 8.32
CA ASP A 282 43.25 24.63 9.72
C ASP A 282 44.06 23.68 10.63
N GLY A 283 44.68 22.63 10.07
CA GLY A 283 45.47 21.64 10.81
C GLY A 283 44.63 20.69 11.67
N ARG A 284 43.32 20.56 11.39
CA ARG A 284 42.45 19.61 12.08
C ARG A 284 42.49 18.24 11.42
N ASP A 285 42.58 17.20 12.23
CA ASP A 285 42.60 15.82 11.75
C ASP A 285 41.24 15.46 11.14
N THR A 286 41.25 15.25 9.83
CA THR A 286 40.15 14.64 9.10
C THR A 286 40.33 13.12 9.10
N TRP A 287 39.28 12.36 9.43
CA TRP A 287 39.33 10.89 9.39
C TRP A 287 39.59 10.32 7.97
N ARG A 288 39.49 11.14 6.93
CA ARG A 288 39.76 10.79 5.53
C ARG A 288 41.25 10.86 5.21
N ARG A 289 41.77 9.81 4.56
CA ARG A 289 43.17 9.71 4.07
C ARG A 289 43.39 10.39 2.71
N ASP A 290 42.39 11.09 2.19
CA ASP A 290 42.46 11.76 0.89
C ASP A 290 43.45 12.94 0.97
N SER A 291 44.19 13.17 -0.10
CA SER A 291 45.06 14.33 -0.24
C SER A 291 44.27 15.63 -0.36
N ALA A 292 44.84 16.77 0.01
CA ALA A 292 44.17 18.06 -0.15
C ALA A 292 43.94 18.35 -1.63
N VAL A 293 44.87 17.94 -2.51
CA VAL A 293 44.70 18.00 -3.97
C VAL A 293 43.51 17.17 -4.46
N SER A 294 43.30 15.97 -3.94
CA SER A 294 42.14 15.12 -4.33
C SER A 294 40.84 15.68 -3.77
N LEU A 295 40.82 16.11 -2.51
CA LEU A 295 39.67 16.78 -1.90
C LEU A 295 39.26 18.02 -2.70
N PHE A 296 40.24 18.83 -3.12
CA PHE A 296 40.03 20.00 -3.96
C PHE A 296 39.43 19.64 -5.33
N ARG A 297 40.00 18.66 -6.04
CA ARG A 297 39.49 18.23 -7.36
C ARG A 297 38.07 17.69 -7.30
N GLU A 298 37.77 16.91 -6.27
CA GLU A 298 36.43 16.37 -6.04
C GLU A 298 35.43 17.48 -5.72
N ALA A 299 35.79 18.40 -4.83
CA ALA A 299 34.96 19.57 -4.52
C ALA A 299 34.72 20.44 -5.77
N LEU A 300 35.75 20.66 -6.59
CA LEU A 300 35.64 21.43 -7.84
C LEU A 300 34.68 20.75 -8.83
N ALA A 301 34.81 19.44 -9.01
CA ALA A 301 33.94 18.67 -9.90
C ALA A 301 32.49 18.65 -9.41
N GLU A 302 32.28 18.52 -8.10
CA GLU A 302 30.96 18.54 -7.48
C GLU A 302 30.26 19.89 -7.68
N GLU A 303 30.95 21.00 -7.42
CA GLU A 303 30.38 22.34 -7.61
C GLU A 303 30.11 22.66 -9.07
N LYS A 304 31.04 22.32 -9.97
CA LYS A 304 30.82 22.44 -11.42
C LYS A 304 29.57 21.66 -11.84
N GLY A 305 29.46 20.39 -11.45
CA GLY A 305 28.30 19.55 -11.77
C GLY A 305 27.00 20.04 -11.13
N SER A 306 27.04 20.58 -9.92
CA SER A 306 25.90 21.19 -9.23
C SER A 306 25.41 22.43 -9.98
N MET A 307 26.32 23.33 -10.34
CA MET A 307 26.01 24.54 -11.12
C MET A 307 25.45 24.19 -12.51
N PHE A 308 26.07 23.26 -13.23
CA PHE A 308 25.58 22.83 -14.54
C PHE A 308 24.16 22.27 -14.46
N ARG A 309 23.86 21.43 -13.45
CA ARG A 309 22.50 20.92 -13.22
C ARG A 309 21.48 22.04 -12.99
N ARG A 310 21.78 23.02 -12.13
CA ARG A 310 20.88 24.16 -11.85
C ARG A 310 20.56 24.96 -13.12
N ILE A 311 21.57 25.21 -13.97
CA ILE A 311 21.39 25.94 -15.23
C ILE A 311 20.54 25.11 -16.21
N VAL A 312 20.85 23.82 -16.37
CA VAL A 312 20.06 22.92 -17.24
C VAL A 312 18.61 22.86 -16.79
N ASP A 313 18.35 22.77 -15.49
CA ASP A 313 16.99 22.74 -14.96
C ASP A 313 16.23 24.06 -15.26
N THR A 314 16.93 25.20 -15.22
CA THR A 314 16.38 26.51 -15.60
C THR A 314 16.19 26.66 -17.11
N LEU A 315 17.07 26.06 -17.93
CA LEU A 315 16.88 26.01 -19.39
C LEU A 315 15.65 25.19 -19.76
N MET A 316 15.41 24.09 -19.03
CA MET A 316 14.29 23.19 -19.29
C MET A 316 12.94 23.78 -18.88
N SER A 317 12.90 24.75 -17.96
CA SER A 317 11.68 25.54 -17.69
C SER A 317 11.40 26.62 -18.76
N GLY A 318 12.40 26.94 -19.59
CA GLY A 318 12.25 27.91 -20.69
C GLY A 318 12.34 29.38 -20.26
N ASP A 319 12.75 29.65 -19.01
CA ASP A 319 12.73 31.01 -18.44
C ASP A 319 13.83 31.92 -18.98
N LYS A 320 14.97 31.36 -19.40
CA LYS A 320 16.17 32.12 -19.79
C LYS A 320 16.99 31.42 -20.86
N LYS A 321 17.74 32.20 -21.65
CA LYS A 321 18.71 31.67 -22.61
C LYS A 321 20.02 31.28 -21.92
N LEU A 322 20.71 30.28 -22.48
CA LEU A 322 21.99 29.80 -21.95
C LEU A 322 23.02 30.93 -21.88
N ASP A 323 23.15 31.73 -22.94
CA ASP A 323 24.17 32.78 -23.04
C ASP A 323 23.98 33.86 -21.96
N GLU A 324 22.72 34.24 -21.68
CA GLU A 324 22.38 35.20 -20.61
C GLU A 324 22.72 34.65 -19.22
N MET A 325 22.46 33.36 -18.98
CA MET A 325 22.81 32.72 -17.71
C MET A 325 24.31 32.59 -17.52
N VAL A 326 25.04 32.20 -18.56
CA VAL A 326 26.50 32.12 -18.53
C VAL A 326 27.11 33.50 -18.29
N ALA A 327 26.65 34.53 -19.01
CA ALA A 327 27.12 35.90 -18.83
C ALA A 327 26.89 36.41 -17.40
N GLY A 328 25.70 36.20 -16.84
CA GLY A 328 25.39 36.62 -15.46
C GLY A 328 26.21 35.86 -14.40
N ILE A 329 26.56 34.60 -14.64
CA ILE A 329 27.47 33.85 -13.74
C ILE A 329 28.89 34.38 -13.82
N VAL A 330 29.39 34.63 -15.04
CA VAL A 330 30.73 35.17 -15.25
C VAL A 330 30.85 36.57 -14.63
N GLU A 331 29.84 37.42 -14.81
CA GLU A 331 29.77 38.76 -14.23
C GLU A 331 29.80 38.71 -12.70
N LYS A 332 28.95 37.86 -12.09
CA LYS A 332 28.94 37.68 -10.62
C LYS A 332 30.27 37.18 -10.09
N PHE A 333 30.89 36.21 -10.76
CA PHE A 333 32.18 35.68 -10.33
C PHE A 333 33.29 36.72 -10.45
N ARG A 334 33.33 37.47 -11.56
CA ARG A 334 34.34 38.52 -11.81
C ARG A 334 34.06 39.82 -11.06
N HIS A 335 33.00 39.89 -10.26
CA HIS A 335 32.69 41.05 -9.45
C HIS A 335 33.77 41.25 -8.37
N PRO A 336 34.25 42.50 -8.12
CA PRO A 336 35.29 42.78 -7.13
C PRO A 336 34.99 42.22 -5.73
N ASP A 337 33.73 42.24 -5.30
CA ASP A 337 33.28 41.64 -4.03
C ASP A 337 33.70 40.18 -3.83
N THR A 338 33.80 39.40 -4.91
CA THR A 338 34.21 37.99 -4.83
C THR A 338 35.66 37.89 -4.37
N GLU A 339 36.52 38.73 -4.93
CA GLU A 339 37.94 38.83 -4.58
C GLU A 339 38.10 39.38 -3.15
N GLU A 340 37.34 40.40 -2.79
CA GLU A 340 37.37 41.01 -1.45
C GLU A 340 36.97 39.98 -0.36
N LYS A 341 35.95 39.16 -0.61
CA LYS A 341 35.42 38.21 0.37
C LYS A 341 36.24 36.93 0.47
N TYR A 342 36.76 36.42 -0.65
CA TYR A 342 37.33 35.07 -0.73
C TYR A 342 38.79 35.01 -1.17
N GLY A 343 39.38 36.12 -1.62
CA GLY A 343 40.77 36.16 -2.12
C GLY A 343 41.79 35.67 -1.10
N ALA A 344 41.70 36.13 0.15
CA ALA A 344 42.62 35.70 1.21
C ALA A 344 42.54 34.19 1.51
N LEU A 345 41.34 33.60 1.41
CA LEU A 345 41.16 32.16 1.53
C LEU A 345 41.76 31.42 0.33
N ALA A 346 41.55 31.95 -0.88
CA ALA A 346 42.11 31.39 -2.09
C ALA A 346 43.64 31.36 -2.06
N ASP A 347 44.28 32.41 -1.57
CA ASP A 347 45.74 32.49 -1.43
C ASP A 347 46.30 31.45 -0.45
N ARG A 348 45.67 31.33 0.72
CA ARG A 348 46.07 30.35 1.74
C ARG A 348 45.92 28.91 1.24
N LEU A 349 44.79 28.59 0.61
CA LEU A 349 44.56 27.26 0.04
C LEU A 349 45.49 26.97 -1.13
N THR A 350 45.77 27.94 -2.00
CA THR A 350 46.72 27.77 -3.10
C THR A 350 48.10 27.40 -2.56
N THR A 351 48.57 28.13 -1.56
CA THR A 351 49.84 27.86 -0.88
C THR A 351 49.87 26.47 -0.26
N PHE A 352 48.80 26.09 0.44
CA PHE A 352 48.66 24.79 1.09
C PHE A 352 48.69 23.62 0.08
N LEU A 353 47.94 23.73 -1.02
CA LEU A 353 47.93 22.71 -2.07
C LEU A 353 49.29 22.54 -2.74
N VAL A 354 50.01 23.65 -2.97
CA VAL A 354 51.36 23.60 -3.53
C VAL A 354 52.34 22.95 -2.55
N ALA A 355 52.27 23.31 -1.26
CA ALA A 355 53.12 22.73 -0.22
C ALA A 355 52.93 21.21 -0.10
N GLU A 356 51.68 20.71 -0.05
CA GLU A 356 51.40 19.27 0.01
C GLU A 356 51.89 18.56 -1.27
N GLN A 357 51.78 19.20 -2.43
CA GLN A 357 52.23 18.63 -3.70
C GLN A 357 53.77 18.50 -3.74
N ILE A 358 54.50 19.48 -3.21
CA ILE A 358 55.98 19.43 -3.09
C ILE A 358 56.39 18.35 -2.08
N GLU A 359 55.74 18.29 -0.92
CA GLU A 359 56.03 17.31 0.13
C GLU A 359 55.86 15.88 -0.41
N LYS A 360 54.75 15.61 -1.11
CA LYS A 360 54.50 14.30 -1.73
C LYS A 360 55.49 13.94 -2.83
N ALA A 361 55.94 14.92 -3.62
CA ALA A 361 56.95 14.70 -4.64
C ALA A 361 58.35 14.46 -4.04
N SER A 362 58.56 14.83 -2.78
CA SER A 362 59.84 14.73 -2.07
C SER A 362 59.92 13.48 -1.17
N MET A 363 58.82 12.74 -0.98
CA MET A 363 58.84 11.44 -0.30
C MET A 363 59.25 10.33 -1.30
N PRO A 364 60.31 9.56 -1.02
CA PRO A 364 60.83 8.51 -1.91
C PRO A 364 59.92 7.30 -2.06
#